data_AF-A0A921GGI9-F1
#
_entry.id   AF-A0A921GGI9-F1
#
_cell.length_a   1.000
_cell.length_b   1.000
_cell.length_c   1.000
_cell.angle_alpha   90.00
_cell.angle_beta   90.00
_cell.angle_gamma   90.00
#
_symmetry.space_group_name_H-M   'P 1'
#
loop_
_entity.id
_entity.type
_entity.pdbx_description
1 polymer ?
#
loop_
_entity_poly.entity_id
_entity_poly.type
_entity_poly.pdbx_seq_one_letter_code
_entity_poly.pdbx_strand_id
1 'polypeptide(L)'
;MRASLPAELVAFLDSEAPADLAADLRVLRDESAERGWGAAVEGMSRSLASTGGVDRASVALSAARAASGDERVEYDEEVDLGVYDRALRLLEGGGRHAADELGA
;
A
#
# COMPACT_ATOMS: atom_id res chain seq x y z
N MET A 1 -25.64 -11.91 -4.84
CA MET A 1 -24.16 -11.90 -4.86
C MET A 1 -23.61 -10.70 -5.63
N ARG A 2 -24.00 -10.46 -6.88
CA ARG A 2 -23.60 -9.23 -7.60
C ARG A 2 -24.13 -7.94 -6.96
N ALA A 3 -25.38 -7.96 -6.47
CA ALA A 3 -25.99 -6.82 -5.78
C ALA A 3 -25.33 -6.44 -4.45
N SER A 4 -24.43 -7.27 -3.91
CA SER A 4 -23.67 -6.99 -2.68
C SER A 4 -22.26 -6.48 -2.96
N LEU A 5 -21.90 -6.24 -4.23
CA LEU A 5 -20.65 -5.62 -4.63
C LEU A 5 -20.85 -4.13 -4.89
N PRO A 6 -19.87 -3.27 -4.55
CA PRO A 6 -19.88 -1.87 -4.94
C PRO A 6 -19.98 -1.69 -6.46
N ALA A 7 -20.72 -0.65 -6.89
CA ALA A 7 -21.04 -0.44 -8.30
C ALA A 7 -19.80 -0.29 -9.18
N GLU A 8 -18.76 0.40 -8.70
CA GLU A 8 -17.50 0.57 -9.43
C GLU A 8 -16.77 -0.75 -9.64
N LEU A 9 -16.73 -1.61 -8.61
CA LEU A 9 -16.13 -2.94 -8.72
C LEU A 9 -16.91 -3.82 -9.71
N VAL A 10 -18.25 -3.73 -9.72
CA VAL A 10 -19.07 -4.43 -10.71
C VAL A 10 -18.75 -3.95 -12.13
N ALA A 11 -18.70 -2.62 -12.33
CA ALA A 11 -18.41 -2.04 -13.64
C ALA A 11 -17.02 -2.43 -14.15
N PHE A 12 -16.02 -2.47 -13.26
CA PHE A 12 -14.68 -2.96 -13.58
C PHE A 12 -14.73 -4.42 -14.05
N LEU A 13 -15.29 -5.33 -13.24
CA LEU A 13 -15.35 -6.76 -13.56
C LEU A 13 -16.16 -7.05 -14.83
N ASP A 14 -17.19 -6.26 -15.14
CA ASP A 14 -17.96 -6.40 -16.38
C ASP A 14 -17.18 -6.00 -17.64
N SER A 15 -16.14 -5.16 -17.49
CA SER A 15 -15.34 -4.67 -18.60
C SER A 15 -14.21 -5.63 -18.99
N GLU A 16 -13.89 -6.60 -18.13
CA GLU A 16 -12.75 -7.49 -18.29
C GLU A 16 -12.96 -8.60 -19.32
N ALA A 17 -11.85 -9.07 -19.88
CA ALA A 17 -11.86 -10.27 -20.69
C ALA A 17 -12.14 -11.51 -19.80
N PRO A 18 -12.73 -12.60 -20.35
CA PRO A 18 -13.14 -13.76 -19.56
C PRO A 18 -12.02 -14.41 -18.73
N ALA A 19 -10.78 -14.35 -19.20
CA ALA A 19 -9.63 -14.93 -18.49
C ALA A 19 -9.23 -14.09 -17.26
N ASP A 20 -9.23 -12.77 -17.41
CA ASP A 20 -8.89 -11.82 -16.34
C ASP A 20 -9.98 -11.81 -15.28
N LEU A 21 -11.26 -11.74 -15.70
CA LEU A 21 -12.41 -11.89 -14.81
C LEU A 21 -12.35 -13.19 -13.99
N ALA A 22 -11.96 -14.30 -14.61
CA ALA A 22 -11.84 -15.57 -13.90
C ALA A 22 -10.69 -15.56 -12.88
N ALA A 23 -9.60 -14.85 -13.15
CA ALA A 23 -8.51 -14.66 -12.19
C ALA A 23 -8.96 -13.79 -11.01
N ASP A 24 -9.65 -12.69 -11.29
CA ASP A 24 -10.09 -11.72 -10.29
C ASP A 24 -11.17 -12.29 -9.38
N LEU A 25 -12.12 -13.06 -9.92
CA LEU A 25 -13.09 -13.81 -9.13
C LEU A 25 -12.42 -14.91 -8.28
N ARG A 26 -11.28 -15.45 -8.73
CA ARG A 26 -10.52 -16.40 -7.93
C ARG A 26 -9.88 -15.71 -6.72
N VAL A 27 -9.33 -14.51 -6.91
CA VAL A 27 -8.83 -13.67 -5.82
C VAL A 27 -9.95 -13.38 -4.82
N LEU A 28 -11.11 -12.90 -5.28
CA LEU A 28 -12.26 -12.64 -4.41
C LEU A 28 -12.66 -13.87 -3.59
N ARG A 29 -12.73 -15.02 -4.23
CA ARG A 29 -13.10 -16.29 -3.58
C ARG A 29 -12.07 -16.70 -2.53
N ASP A 30 -10.79 -16.67 -2.88
CA ASP A 30 -9.72 -17.13 -1.99
C ASP A 30 -9.61 -16.20 -0.77
N GLU A 31 -9.68 -14.89 -0.97
CA GLU A 31 -9.69 -13.91 0.12
C GLU A 31 -10.96 -13.98 0.97
N SER A 32 -12.11 -14.22 0.35
CA SER A 32 -13.37 -14.42 1.09
C SER A 32 -13.31 -15.66 2.00
N ALA A 33 -12.62 -16.71 1.55
CA ALA A 33 -12.43 -17.93 2.34
C ALA A 33 -11.45 -17.73 3.50
N GLU A 34 -10.41 -16.91 3.31
CA GLU A 34 -9.38 -16.67 4.31
C GLU A 34 -9.78 -15.61 5.35
N ARG A 35 -10.39 -14.51 4.91
CA ARG A 35 -10.60 -13.28 5.72
C ARG A 35 -12.07 -12.86 5.83
N GLY A 36 -12.96 -13.57 5.15
CA GLY A 36 -14.39 -13.27 5.11
C GLY A 36 -14.79 -12.37 3.95
N TRP A 37 -16.04 -12.51 3.51
CA TRP A 37 -16.59 -11.82 2.34
C TRP A 37 -16.47 -10.29 2.41
N GLY A 38 -16.82 -9.68 3.55
CA GLY A 38 -16.79 -8.22 3.70
C GLY A 38 -15.39 -7.65 3.52
N ALA A 39 -14.40 -8.26 4.16
CA ALA A 39 -12.99 -7.87 4.04
C ALA A 39 -12.45 -8.08 2.62
N ALA A 40 -12.84 -9.17 1.95
CA ALA A 40 -12.43 -9.44 0.58
C ALA A 40 -12.99 -8.42 -0.43
N VAL A 41 -14.27 -8.07 -0.32
CA VAL A 41 -14.90 -7.05 -1.17
C VAL A 41 -14.26 -5.68 -0.93
N GLU A 42 -14.06 -5.30 0.33
CA GLU A 42 -13.38 -4.05 0.69
C GLU A 42 -11.94 -4.03 0.15
N GLY A 43 -11.23 -5.15 0.25
CA GLY A 43 -9.87 -5.30 -0.28
C GLY A 43 -9.79 -5.10 -1.79
N MET A 44 -10.72 -5.68 -2.55
CA MET A 44 -10.81 -5.46 -4.00
C MET A 44 -11.16 -4.02 -4.34
N SER A 45 -12.13 -3.43 -3.66
CA SER A 45 -12.51 -2.03 -3.91
C SER A 45 -11.35 -1.06 -3.63
N ARG A 46 -10.59 -1.26 -2.55
CA ARG A 46 -9.41 -0.45 -2.23
C ARG A 46 -8.27 -0.65 -3.22
N SER A 47 -8.03 -1.89 -3.64
CA SER A 47 -7.05 -2.18 -4.69
C SER A 47 -7.42 -1.44 -5.97
N LEU A 48 -8.66 -1.60 -6.44
CA LEU A 48 -9.15 -0.95 -7.64
C LEU A 48 -9.02 0.58 -7.56
N ALA A 49 -9.43 1.19 -6.46
CA ALA A 49 -9.33 2.62 -6.26
C ALA A 49 -7.87 3.14 -6.20
N SER A 50 -6.92 2.32 -5.73
CA SER A 50 -5.53 2.75 -5.51
C SER A 50 -4.62 2.46 -6.70
N THR A 51 -4.85 1.35 -7.41
CA THR A 51 -3.96 0.85 -8.48
C THR A 51 -4.64 0.80 -9.84
N GLY A 52 -5.97 0.90 -9.89
CA GLY A 52 -6.76 0.69 -11.11
C GLY A 52 -7.04 -0.78 -11.44
N GLY A 53 -6.67 -1.72 -10.56
CA GLY A 53 -6.93 -3.15 -10.75
C GLY A 53 -7.00 -3.93 -9.44
N VAL A 54 -7.20 -5.24 -9.52
CA VAL A 54 -7.45 -6.12 -8.36
C VAL A 54 -6.44 -7.27 -8.29
N ASP A 55 -5.16 -6.94 -8.46
CA ASP A 55 -4.10 -7.93 -8.32
C ASP A 55 -4.08 -8.56 -6.92
N ARG A 56 -3.69 -9.84 -6.86
CA ARG A 56 -3.75 -10.64 -5.62
C ARG A 56 -3.02 -9.99 -4.44
N ALA A 57 -1.87 -9.37 -4.65
CA ALA A 57 -1.07 -8.85 -3.53
C ALA A 57 -1.72 -7.61 -2.91
N SER A 58 -2.17 -6.67 -3.75
CA SER A 58 -2.86 -5.47 -3.32
C SER A 58 -4.19 -5.79 -2.62
N VAL A 59 -4.95 -6.75 -3.17
CA VAL A 59 -6.20 -7.22 -2.56
C VAL A 59 -5.93 -7.90 -1.23
N ALA A 60 -4.98 -8.83 -1.15
CA ALA A 60 -4.68 -9.55 0.09
C ALA A 60 -4.23 -8.60 1.21
N LEU A 61 -3.38 -7.62 0.90
CA LEU A 61 -2.97 -6.59 1.86
C LEU A 61 -4.16 -5.76 2.35
N SER A 62 -5.00 -5.30 1.43
CA SER A 62 -6.14 -4.45 1.74
C SER A 62 -7.23 -5.21 2.51
N ALA A 63 -7.47 -6.47 2.16
CA ALA A 63 -8.39 -7.36 2.87
C ALA A 63 -7.88 -7.71 4.27
N ALA A 64 -6.56 -7.95 4.43
CA ALA A 64 -5.96 -8.17 5.74
C ALA A 64 -6.15 -6.95 6.65
N ARG A 65 -5.92 -5.74 6.12
CA ARG A 65 -6.16 -4.48 6.85
C ARG A 65 -7.63 -4.30 7.24
N ALA A 66 -8.55 -4.53 6.30
CA ALA A 66 -9.99 -4.44 6.59
C ALA A 66 -10.42 -5.47 7.64
N ALA A 67 -9.92 -6.71 7.57
CA ALA A 67 -10.20 -7.77 8.55
C ALA A 67 -9.62 -7.45 9.94
N SER A 68 -8.47 -6.75 10.01
CA SER A 68 -7.88 -6.29 11.27
C SER A 68 -8.48 -4.98 11.79
N GLY A 69 -9.56 -4.47 11.18
CA GLY A 69 -10.25 -3.27 11.63
C GLY A 69 -9.55 -1.95 11.26
N ASP A 70 -8.62 -1.96 10.30
CA ASP A 70 -7.85 -0.79 9.86
C ASP A 70 -7.15 0.00 10.97
N GLU A 71 -6.86 -0.67 12.10
CA GLU A 71 -6.19 -0.02 13.22
C GLU A 71 -4.79 0.46 12.80
N ARG A 72 -4.54 1.73 13.07
CA ARG A 72 -3.25 2.36 12.79
C ARG A 72 -2.33 2.16 13.98
N VAL A 73 -1.07 1.83 13.69
CA VAL A 73 -0.01 1.91 14.69
C VAL A 73 0.39 3.38 14.80
N GLU A 74 0.10 4.00 15.94
CA GLU A 74 0.55 5.35 16.28
C GLU A 74 1.78 5.28 17.18
N TYR A 75 2.79 6.09 16.87
CA TYR A 75 3.97 6.27 17.69
C TYR A 75 3.81 7.57 18.48
N ASP A 76 4.18 7.54 19.76
CA ASP A 76 4.15 8.69 20.68
C ASP A 76 5.36 9.62 20.50
N GLU A 77 6.42 9.14 19.86
CA GLU A 77 7.59 9.92 19.51
C GLU A 77 7.40 10.68 18.19
N GLU A 78 7.56 12.00 18.24
CA GLU A 78 7.58 12.86 17.05
C GLU A 78 8.80 12.56 16.16
N VAL A 79 8.59 12.56 14.85
CA VAL A 79 9.66 12.29 13.88
C VAL A 79 10.54 13.55 13.69
N ASP A 80 11.74 13.57 14.28
CA ASP A 80 12.76 14.61 14.01
C ASP A 80 13.49 14.35 12.68
N LEU A 81 12.93 14.88 11.59
CA LEU A 81 13.57 14.83 10.27
C LEU A 81 14.84 15.70 10.18
N GLY A 82 15.08 16.61 11.13
CA GLY A 82 16.29 17.45 11.18
C GLY A 82 17.57 16.66 11.45
N VAL A 83 17.48 15.41 11.92
CA VAL A 83 18.61 14.47 11.99
C VAL A 83 19.19 14.24 10.59
N TYR A 84 18.34 14.10 9.56
CA TYR A 84 18.80 13.87 8.19
C TYR A 84 19.53 15.09 7.63
N ASP A 85 19.05 16.30 7.92
CA ASP A 85 19.72 17.54 7.51
C ASP A 85 21.11 17.67 8.17
N ARG A 86 21.23 17.29 9.45
CA ARG A 86 22.52 17.27 10.16
C ARG A 86 23.47 16.24 9.54
N ALA A 87 22.98 15.04 9.25
CA ALA A 87 23.76 13.98 8.61
C ALA A 87 24.21 14.36 7.19
N LEU A 88 23.32 14.96 6.40
CA LEU A 88 23.62 15.44 5.06
C LEU A 88 24.68 16.56 5.10
N ARG A 89 24.54 17.52 6.02
CA ARG A 89 25.52 18.59 6.21
C ARG A 89 26.89 18.06 6.63
N LEU A 90 26.94 17.00 7.42
CA LEU A 90 28.20 16.32 7.78
C LEU A 90 28.83 15.63 6.57
N LEU A 91 28.02 14.97 5.73
CA LEU A 91 28.49 14.34 4.49
C LEU A 91 29.02 15.37 3.48
N GLU A 92 28.31 16.49 3.31
CA GLU A 92 28.69 17.58 2.40
C GLU A 92 29.84 18.44 2.95
N GLY A 93 29.96 18.55 4.28
CA GLY A 93 30.96 19.35 4.98
C GLY A 93 32.33 18.69 5.15
N GLY A 94 32.46 17.38 4.90
CA GLY A 94 33.70 16.62 5.06
C GLY A 94 34.86 17.03 4.15
N GLY A 95 34.65 17.95 3.19
CA GLY A 95 35.66 18.42 2.24
C GLY A 95 36.34 19.76 2.56
N ARG A 96 36.02 20.44 3.67
CA ARG A 96 36.50 21.83 3.91
C ARG A 96 37.21 22.06 5.25
N HIS A 97 38.01 21.11 5.71
CA HIS A 97 38.92 21.32 6.85
C HIS A 97 40.35 20.80 6.63
N ALA A 98 40.77 20.56 5.39
CA ALA A 98 42.14 20.10 5.06
C ALA A 98 43.00 21.15 4.32
N ALA A 99 42.75 22.45 4.51
CA ALA A 99 43.54 23.51 3.86
C ALA A 99 44.23 24.50 4.83
N ASP A 100 44.00 24.42 6.14
CA ASP A 100 44.57 25.37 7.12
C ASP A 100 45.78 24.84 7.92
N GLU A 101 46.35 23.67 7.56
CA GLU A 101 47.54 23.10 8.25
C GLU A 101 48.83 23.03 7.40
N LEU A 102 48.96 23.80 6.31
CA LEU A 102 50.23 23.96 5.59
C LEU A 102 50.67 25.42 5.46
N GLY A 103 50.58 26.16 6.56
CA GLY A 103 51.16 27.49 6.71
C GLY A 103 52.20 27.53 7.84
N ALA A 104 53.42 27.03 7.58
CA ALA A 104 54.66 27.43 8.23
C ALA A 104 55.87 26.99 7.38
#